data_AF-A0A357ZI79-F1
#
_entry.id   AF-A0A357ZI79-F1
#
_cell.length_a   1.000
_cell.length_b   1.000
_cell.length_c   1.000
_cell.angle_alpha   90.00
_cell.angle_beta   90.00
_cell.angle_gamma   90.00
#
_symmetry.space_group_name_H-M   'P 1'
#
loop_
_entity.id
_entity.type
_entity.pdbx_description
1 polymer ?
#
loop_
_entity_poly.entity_id
_entity_poly.type
_entity_poly.pdbx_seq_one_letter_code
_entity_poly.pdbx_strand_id
1 'polypeptide(L)'
;ERRLLYVAATRARKHLWFTYPSELMTPDRMFMRVAMSPFLGEIPPHLYERLRSREMPAPVVFTRPTVTASAKTMTEATEADLCPGRRVSHAFFGAGTVASLSGEKKLDVHFDRHGLKTLHLDYAKLTLL
;
A
#
# COMPACT_ATOMS: atom_id res chain seq x y z
N GLU A 1 -13.13 -25.18 -18.01
CA GLU A 1 -11.80 -24.73 -17.52
C GLU A 1 -11.08 -25.72 -16.60
N ARG A 2 -11.75 -26.43 -15.68
CA ARG A 2 -11.11 -27.43 -14.78
C ARG A 2 -10.16 -28.43 -15.45
N ARG A 3 -10.53 -28.96 -16.63
CA ARG A 3 -9.68 -29.88 -17.41
C ARG A 3 -8.37 -29.21 -17.89
N LEU A 4 -8.35 -27.90 -18.13
CA LEU A 4 -7.14 -27.17 -18.53
C LEU A 4 -6.15 -27.09 -17.37
N LEU A 5 -6.62 -26.77 -16.16
CA LEU A 5 -5.78 -26.78 -14.96
C LEU A 5 -5.19 -28.17 -14.71
N TYR A 6 -6.02 -29.22 -14.82
CA TYR A 6 -5.57 -30.60 -14.65
C TYR A 6 -4.48 -30.99 -15.64
N VAL A 7 -4.68 -30.70 -16.93
CA VAL A 7 -3.68 -30.98 -17.97
C VAL A 7 -2.40 -30.19 -17.69
N ALA A 8 -2.49 -28.90 -17.33
CA ALA A 8 -1.32 -28.08 -17.03
C ALA A 8 -0.55 -28.60 -15.80
N ALA A 9 -1.25 -28.94 -14.71
CA ALA A 9 -0.65 -29.46 -13.50
C ALA A 9 0.06 -30.79 -13.72
N THR A 10 -0.54 -31.71 -14.48
CA THR A 10 0.03 -33.03 -14.79
C THR A 10 1.22 -32.99 -15.76
N ARG A 11 1.52 -31.83 -16.38
CA ARG A 11 2.76 -31.66 -17.16
C ARG A 11 4.00 -31.50 -16.29
N ALA A 12 3.85 -31.03 -15.05
CA ALA A 12 4.96 -30.86 -14.14
C ALA A 12 5.50 -32.22 -13.67
N ARG A 13 6.82 -32.42 -13.78
CA ARG A 13 7.49 -33.66 -13.33
C ARG A 13 8.15 -33.55 -11.97
N LYS A 14 8.83 -32.42 -11.69
CA LYS A 14 9.62 -32.20 -10.47
C LYS A 14 9.04 -31.10 -9.58
N HIS A 15 8.74 -29.94 -10.17
CA HIS A 15 8.23 -28.77 -9.46
C HIS A 15 6.98 -28.24 -10.15
N LEU A 16 5.95 -27.95 -9.37
CA LEU A 16 4.71 -27.34 -9.82
C LEU A 16 4.49 -26.04 -9.04
N TRP A 17 4.50 -24.92 -9.74
CA TRP A 17 4.29 -23.60 -9.15
C TRP A 17 3.00 -23.01 -9.70
N PHE A 18 2.15 -22.51 -8.80
CA PHE A 18 0.98 -21.73 -9.17
C PHE A 18 1.20 -20.28 -8.77
N THR A 19 1.00 -19.37 -9.71
CA THR A 19 1.14 -17.93 -9.51
C THR A 19 -0.12 -17.23 -9.95
N TYR A 20 -0.56 -16.24 -9.17
CA TYR A 20 -1.68 -15.37 -9.53
C TYR A 20 -1.35 -13.95 -9.12
N PRO A 21 -1.78 -12.93 -9.88
CA PRO A 21 -1.60 -11.54 -9.51
C PRO A 21 -2.56 -11.17 -8.37
N SER A 22 -2.10 -10.35 -7.42
CA SER A 22 -2.98 -9.76 -6.41
C SER A 22 -3.82 -8.60 -6.97
N GLU A 23 -3.31 -7.93 -8.02
CA GLU A 23 -3.94 -6.79 -8.66
C GLU A 23 -3.78 -6.90 -10.18
N LEU A 24 -4.85 -6.59 -10.91
CA LEU A 24 -4.84 -6.46 -12.36
C LEU A 24 -5.28 -5.05 -12.75
N MET A 25 -4.66 -4.53 -13.80
CA MET A 25 -5.08 -3.28 -14.42
C MET A 25 -6.16 -3.59 -15.47
N THR A 26 -7.34 -3.02 -15.32
CA THR A 26 -8.42 -3.14 -16.29
C THR A 26 -8.13 -2.31 -17.54
N PRO A 27 -8.82 -2.56 -18.66
CA PRO A 27 -8.72 -1.73 -19.86
C PRO A 27 -8.96 -0.23 -19.59
N ASP A 28 -9.79 0.08 -18.59
CA ASP A 28 -10.10 1.44 -18.13
C ASP A 28 -9.01 2.06 -17.23
N ARG A 29 -7.84 1.43 -17.14
CA ARG A 29 -6.69 1.84 -16.30
C ARG A 29 -6.99 1.88 -14.81
N MET A 30 -7.98 1.11 -14.36
CA MET A 30 -8.28 0.95 -12.93
C MET A 30 -7.59 -0.29 -12.39
N PHE A 31 -7.11 -0.23 -11.14
CA PHE A 31 -6.61 -1.41 -10.45
C PHE A 31 -7.76 -2.16 -9.79
N MET A 32 -7.84 -3.46 -10.05
CA MET A 32 -8.79 -4.36 -9.41
C MET A 32 -8.05 -5.47 -8.68
N ARG A 33 -8.49 -5.73 -7.44
CA ARG A 33 -7.99 -6.86 -6.67
C ARG A 33 -8.51 -8.16 -7.23
N VAL A 34 -7.61 -9.12 -7.38
CA VAL A 34 -7.91 -10.43 -7.93
C VAL A 34 -7.76 -11.46 -6.83
N ALA A 35 -8.83 -12.24 -6.63
CA ALA A 35 -8.81 -13.37 -5.73
C ALA A 35 -8.11 -14.57 -6.39
N MET A 36 -7.61 -15.48 -5.55
CA MET A 36 -7.11 -16.77 -6.02
C MET A 36 -8.22 -17.50 -6.81
N SER A 37 -7.84 -18.19 -7.90
CA SER A 37 -8.77 -18.99 -8.70
C SER A 37 -9.53 -20.00 -7.81
N PRO A 38 -10.85 -20.18 -7.98
CA PRO A 38 -11.62 -21.17 -7.22
C PRO A 38 -11.05 -22.58 -7.31
N PHE A 39 -10.49 -22.95 -8.47
CA PHE A 39 -9.90 -24.28 -8.69
C PHE A 39 -8.67 -24.55 -7.81
N LEU A 40 -7.93 -23.51 -7.41
CA LEU A 40 -6.83 -23.65 -6.43
C LEU A 40 -7.37 -23.80 -5.01
N GLY A 41 -8.53 -23.20 -4.72
CA GLY A 41 -9.22 -23.34 -3.42
C GLY A 41 -9.80 -24.73 -3.18
N GLU A 42 -10.11 -25.47 -4.25
CA GLU A 42 -10.53 -26.88 -4.17
C GLU A 42 -9.38 -27.83 -3.78
N ILE A 43 -8.12 -27.43 -3.99
CA ILE A 43 -6.97 -28.27 -3.66
C ILE A 43 -6.84 -28.32 -2.13
N PRO A 44 -6.78 -29.52 -1.52
CA PRO A 44 -6.57 -29.65 -0.09
C PRO A 44 -5.33 -28.89 0.38
N PRO A 45 -5.42 -28.13 1.50
CA PRO A 45 -4.34 -27.23 1.94
C PRO A 45 -3.06 -27.96 2.37
N HIS A 46 -3.11 -29.28 2.58
CA HIS A 46 -1.94 -30.09 2.92
C HIS A 46 -1.12 -30.55 1.69
N LEU A 47 -1.64 -30.34 0.47
CA LEU A 47 -0.97 -30.74 -0.78
C LEU A 47 -0.12 -29.63 -1.40
N TYR A 48 -0.21 -28.41 -0.89
CA TYR A 48 0.55 -27.28 -1.41
C TYR A 48 1.03 -26.37 -0.28
N GLU A 49 2.20 -25.78 -0.49
CA GLU A 49 2.73 -24.75 0.37
C GLU A 49 2.44 -23.37 -0.25
N ARG A 50 1.88 -22.45 0.54
CA ARG A 50 1.77 -21.06 0.11
C ARG A 50 3.09 -20.37 0.33
N LEU A 51 3.90 -20.32 -0.72
CA LEU A 51 5.03 -19.42 -0.76
C LEU A 51 4.50 -17.99 -0.85
N ARG A 52 4.38 -17.32 0.30
CA ARG A 52 4.41 -15.85 0.26
C ARG A 52 5.78 -15.54 -0.29
N SER A 53 5.86 -14.83 -1.42
CA SER A 53 7.10 -14.18 -1.83
C SER A 53 7.68 -13.61 -0.56
N ARG A 54 8.85 -14.12 -0.16
CA ARG A 54 9.59 -13.69 1.03
C ARG A 54 9.27 -12.23 1.23
N GLU A 55 8.67 -11.90 2.37
CA GLU A 55 8.53 -10.52 2.78
C GLU A 55 9.84 -9.86 2.37
N MET A 56 9.81 -8.98 1.36
CA MET A 56 10.85 -7.98 1.31
C MET A 56 10.85 -7.45 2.73
N PRO A 57 11.99 -7.52 3.43
CA PRO A 57 12.02 -7.37 4.87
C PRO A 57 11.12 -6.20 5.22
N ALA A 58 10.15 -6.41 6.11
CA ALA A 58 9.46 -5.31 6.75
C ALA A 58 10.54 -4.27 7.06
N PRO A 59 10.41 -3.01 6.59
CA PRO A 59 11.49 -2.04 6.66
C PRO A 59 12.02 -2.11 8.09
N VAL A 60 13.32 -2.42 8.22
CA VAL A 60 13.97 -2.72 9.50
C VAL A 60 13.55 -1.64 10.48
N VAL A 61 12.59 -1.95 11.35
CA VAL A 61 12.18 -1.05 12.40
C VAL A 61 13.31 -1.16 13.41
N PHE A 62 14.27 -0.25 13.31
CA PHE A 62 15.21 0.04 14.38
C PHE A 62 14.39 0.44 15.60
N THR A 63 14.13 -0.52 16.47
CA THR A 63 13.59 -0.27 17.79
C THR A 63 14.67 0.45 18.59
N ARG A 64 14.58 1.78 18.67
CA ARG A 64 15.19 2.50 19.80
C ARG A 64 14.38 2.14 21.05
N PRO A 65 15.03 1.68 22.13
CA PRO A 65 14.31 1.27 23.32
C PRO A 65 13.74 2.47 24.07
N THR A 66 12.47 2.31 24.47
CA THR A 66 11.79 2.86 25.65
C THR A 66 11.96 4.34 25.97
N VAL A 67 10.88 5.10 25.78
CA VAL A 67 10.36 5.96 26.86
C VAL A 67 8.84 6.04 26.74
N THR A 68 8.20 5.63 27.82
CA THR A 68 6.80 5.86 28.20
C THR A 68 6.30 7.26 27.85
N ALA A 69 5.21 7.37 27.09
CA ALA A 69 4.16 8.41 27.20
C ALA A 69 3.14 8.16 26.08
N SER A 70 1.97 7.61 26.42
CA SER A 70 0.74 8.37 26.69
C SER A 70 0.03 8.82 25.43
N ALA A 71 -1.21 8.36 25.31
CA ALA A 71 -2.19 8.67 24.28
C ALA A 71 -2.16 10.12 23.80
N LYS A 72 -2.28 10.35 22.49
CA LYS A 72 -2.74 11.65 21.98
C LYS A 72 -3.59 11.52 20.71
N THR A 73 -4.77 12.09 20.87
CA THR A 73 -5.91 12.33 20.00
C THR A 73 -5.54 12.79 18.58
N MET A 74 -6.21 12.19 17.59
CA MET A 74 -6.22 12.63 16.20
C MET A 74 -7.01 13.94 16.08
N THR A 75 -6.38 14.99 15.56
CA THR A 75 -7.04 16.25 15.18
C THR A 75 -6.84 16.48 13.69
N GLU A 76 -7.95 16.66 12.96
CA GLU A 76 -7.95 17.04 11.55
C GLU A 76 -7.32 18.43 11.39
N ALA A 77 -6.44 18.58 10.40
CA ALA A 77 -5.68 19.79 10.17
C ALA A 77 -6.54 20.85 9.49
N THR A 78 -6.81 21.97 10.16
CA THR A 78 -7.40 23.17 9.53
C THR A 78 -6.28 24.11 9.08
N GLU A 79 -6.52 24.93 8.05
CA GLU A 79 -5.57 25.81 7.32
C GLU A 79 -4.53 26.56 8.16
N ALA A 80 -4.80 26.82 9.45
CA ALA A 80 -3.90 27.54 10.34
C ALA A 80 -2.69 26.73 10.87
N ASP A 81 -2.67 25.40 10.75
CA ASP A 81 -1.61 24.54 11.34
C ASP A 81 -0.60 23.95 10.33
N LEU A 82 -0.74 24.29 9.04
CA LEU A 82 0.07 23.76 7.94
C LEU A 82 1.27 24.66 7.66
N CYS A 83 2.22 24.70 8.59
CA CYS A 83 3.51 25.38 8.37
C CYS A 83 4.48 24.51 7.52
N PRO A 84 5.34 25.11 6.68
CA PRO A 84 6.41 24.38 5.99
C PRO A 84 7.32 23.70 7.01
N GLY A 85 7.63 22.42 6.76
CA GLY A 85 8.37 21.54 7.66
C GLY A 85 7.51 20.63 8.54
N ARG A 86 6.18 20.77 8.55
CA ARG A 86 5.28 19.89 9.30
C ARG A 86 5.06 18.57 8.56
N ARG A 87 4.93 17.47 9.31
CA ARG A 87 4.58 16.16 8.75
C ARG A 87 3.07 16.04 8.61
N VAL A 88 2.66 15.58 7.45
CA VAL A 88 1.27 15.37 7.08
C VAL A 88 1.12 13.98 6.50
N SER A 89 -0.04 13.38 6.67
CA SER A 89 -0.44 12.11 6.08
C SER A 89 -1.62 12.32 5.16
N HIS A 90 -1.51 11.82 3.94
CA HIS A 90 -2.60 11.79 2.98
C HIS A 90 -3.07 10.34 2.77
N ALA A 91 -4.37 10.12 2.66
CA ALA A 91 -4.94 8.77 2.48
C ALA A 91 -4.37 8.04 1.24
N PHE A 92 -4.07 8.77 0.17
CA PHE A 92 -3.54 8.19 -1.07
C PHE A 92 -2.00 8.26 -1.19
N PHE A 93 -1.39 9.36 -0.76
CA PHE A 93 0.05 9.58 -0.94
C PHE A 93 0.89 9.14 0.27
N GLY A 94 0.24 8.83 1.40
CA GLY A 94 0.88 8.46 2.65
C GLY A 94 1.48 9.66 3.38
N ALA A 95 2.48 9.38 4.22
CA ALA A 95 3.20 10.41 4.96
C ALA A 95 4.09 11.26 4.05
N GLY A 96 4.14 12.55 4.34
CA GLY A 96 4.96 13.53 3.65
C GLY A 96 5.26 14.72 4.54
N THR A 97 6.16 15.58 4.08
CA THR A 97 6.53 16.82 4.76
C THR A 97 6.13 17.99 3.89
N VAL A 98 5.45 18.99 4.48
CA VAL A 98 5.11 20.22 3.76
C VAL A 98 6.41 20.93 3.37
N ALA A 99 6.65 21.07 2.07
CA ALA A 99 7.84 21.75 1.55
C ALA A 99 7.62 23.26 1.51
N SER A 100 6.48 23.71 0.98
CA SER A 100 6.14 25.13 0.87
C SER A 100 4.65 25.34 0.67
N LEU A 101 4.14 26.47 1.14
CA LEU A 101 2.80 26.94 0.79
C LEU A 101 2.93 27.75 -0.51
N SER A 102 2.32 27.27 -1.59
CA SER A 102 2.44 27.85 -2.92
C SER A 102 1.15 28.58 -3.27
N GLY A 103 1.05 29.85 -2.87
CA GLY A 103 -0.15 30.69 -3.05
C GLY A 103 -1.27 30.41 -2.03
N GLU A 104 -2.44 31.02 -2.26
CA GLU A 104 -3.50 31.12 -1.23
C GLU A 104 -4.11 29.77 -0.80
N LYS A 105 -4.13 28.77 -1.69
CA LYS A 105 -4.80 27.47 -1.42
C LYS A 105 -4.08 26.23 -1.96
N LYS A 106 -2.81 26.34 -2.35
CA LYS A 106 -2.01 25.18 -2.80
C LYS A 106 -0.81 24.96 -1.90
N LEU A 107 -0.51 23.69 -1.68
CA LEU A 107 0.49 23.20 -0.76
C LEU A 107 1.38 22.22 -1.50
N ASP A 108 2.69 22.48 -1.50
CA ASP A 108 3.66 21.53 -1.99
C ASP A 108 4.09 20.62 -0.85
N VAL A 109 3.84 19.33 -1.00
CA VAL A 109 4.19 18.31 -0.01
C VAL A 109 5.15 17.32 -0.63
N HIS A 110 6.26 17.08 0.05
CA HIS A 110 7.19 16.02 -0.30
C HIS A 110 6.76 14.72 0.37
N PHE A 111 6.10 13.84 -0.38
CA PHE A 111 5.67 12.53 0.10
C PHE A 111 6.80 11.51 0.02
N ASP A 112 6.97 10.74 1.09
CA ASP A 112 8.10 9.80 1.22
C ASP A 112 8.12 8.75 0.10
N ARG A 113 6.94 8.37 -0.43
CA ARG A 113 6.80 7.38 -1.51
C ARG A 113 6.58 7.97 -2.90
N HIS A 114 6.10 9.21 -3.00
CA HIS A 114 5.62 9.79 -4.27
C HIS A 114 6.34 11.07 -4.68
N GLY A 115 7.31 11.53 -3.88
CA GLY A 115 8.08 12.75 -4.12
C GLY A 115 7.24 14.02 -3.92
N LEU A 116 7.69 15.13 -4.52
CA LEU A 116 7.03 16.43 -4.42
C LEU A 116 5.68 16.42 -5.19
N LYS A 117 4.60 16.76 -4.49
CA LYS A 117 3.26 16.91 -5.05
C LYS A 117 2.61 18.21 -4.58
N THR A 118 2.09 18.97 -5.53
CA THR A 118 1.26 20.15 -5.28
C THR A 118 -0.18 19.70 -5.09
N LEU A 119 -0.76 20.01 -3.93
CA LEU A 119 -2.13 19.66 -3.58
C LEU A 119 -2.91 20.92 -3.21
N HIS A 120 -4.21 20.94 -3.52
CA HIS A 120 -5.08 22.04 -3.13
C HIS A 120 -5.67 21.77 -1.75
N LEU A 121 -5.60 22.73 -0.83
CA LEU A 121 -5.98 22.58 0.58
C LEU A 121 -7.43 22.08 0.75
N ASP A 122 -8.37 22.63 -0.03
CA ASP A 122 -9.80 22.25 0.03
C ASP A 122 -10.07 20.76 -0.31
N TYR A 123 -9.18 20.12 -1.09
CA TYR A 123 -9.36 18.73 -1.55
C TYR A 123 -8.36 17.76 -0.91
N ALA A 124 -7.24 18.28 -0.43
CA ALA A 124 -6.19 17.51 0.21
C ALA A 124 -6.63 17.23 1.65
N LYS A 125 -7.39 16.16 1.87
CA LYS A 125 -7.75 15.66 3.20
C LYS A 125 -6.49 15.16 3.91
N LEU A 126 -5.69 16.11 4.40
CA LEU A 126 -4.42 15.89 5.07
C LEU A 126 -4.67 15.78 6.57
N THR A 127 -4.03 14.79 7.18
CA THR A 127 -4.02 14.59 8.64
C THR A 127 -2.64 14.97 9.15
N LEU A 128 -2.56 15.78 10.20
CA LEU A 128 -1.28 16.11 10.84
C LEU A 128 -0.76 14.90 11.63
N LEU A 129 0.56 14.70 11.58
CA LEU A 129 1.30 13.66 12.31
C LEU A 129 2.17 14.27 13.41
#